data_AF-Q9SXH1-F1
#
_entry.id   AF-Q9SXH1-F1
#
_cell.length_a   1.000
_cell.length_b   1.000
_cell.length_c   1.000
_cell.angle_alpha   90.00
_cell.angle_beta   90.00
_cell.angle_gamma   90.00
#
_symmetry.space_group_name_H-M   'P 1'
#
loop_
_entity.id
_entity.type
_entity.pdbx_description
1 polymer ?
#
loop_
_entity_poly.entity_id
_entity_poly.type
_entity_poly.pdbx_seq_one_letter_code
_entity_poly.pdbx_strand_id
1 'polypeptide(L)'
;LSDIHCTQCLPIRLSLVLSSALSKFRESVAMASAVVSTVVAPVALGGASSCVGAPSESSSVKAFSGLKSATLFSGKTQKLSSVQNGSRVQCMQVWNPIGQPKFETFSYLPPLTDDQIAKQVDYMIQQNLIPCIEFDTVGSVSRTNFSGAGSSGYYDGRYWTMWKLPMFGCTDSSQVLREIQECKSQFPSCWVRVLGFDSKKQVQICGFLVSRPN
;
A
#
# COMPACT_ATOMS: atom_id res chain seq x y z
N LEU A 1 -61.72 -21.03 -40.09
CA LEU A 1 -61.26 -21.77 -41.29
C LEU A 1 -60.54 -20.75 -42.17
N SER A 2 -59.29 -20.92 -42.57
CA SER A 2 -58.38 -22.07 -42.44
C SER A 2 -56.91 -21.61 -42.48
N ASP A 3 -56.03 -22.28 -41.76
CA ASP A 3 -54.58 -22.01 -41.74
C ASP A 3 -53.87 -22.36 -43.06
N ILE A 4 -52.71 -21.73 -43.30
CA ILE A 4 -51.42 -22.39 -43.59
C ILE A 4 -50.28 -21.34 -43.61
N HIS A 5 -49.11 -21.73 -43.11
CA HIS A 5 -47.91 -20.90 -42.89
C HIS A 5 -47.28 -20.29 -44.16
N CYS A 6 -46.70 -19.09 -44.00
CA CYS A 6 -45.60 -18.60 -44.83
C CYS A 6 -44.56 -17.86 -43.97
N THR A 7 -43.48 -18.56 -43.58
CA THR A 7 -42.42 -18.04 -42.69
C THR A 7 -41.05 -18.03 -43.37
N GLN A 8 -40.88 -17.22 -44.43
CA GLN A 8 -39.59 -17.07 -45.14
C GLN A 8 -39.05 -15.62 -45.27
N CYS A 9 -39.70 -14.61 -44.67
CA CYS A 9 -39.34 -13.19 -44.88
C CYS A 9 -38.46 -12.53 -43.79
N LEU A 10 -37.79 -13.28 -42.90
CA LEU A 10 -37.11 -12.69 -41.72
C LEU A 10 -35.55 -12.64 -41.65
N PRO A 11 -34.72 -13.28 -42.50
CA PRO A 11 -33.27 -13.32 -42.26
C PRO A 11 -32.45 -12.14 -42.84
N ILE A 12 -33.03 -11.24 -43.64
CA ILE A 12 -32.26 -10.25 -44.41
C ILE A 12 -32.08 -8.90 -43.68
N ARG A 13 -33.05 -8.45 -42.87
CA ARG A 13 -32.99 -7.10 -42.24
C ARG A 13 -32.12 -6.99 -40.99
N LEU A 14 -31.70 -8.10 -40.36
CA LEU A 14 -30.90 -8.05 -39.12
C LEU A 14 -29.39 -7.87 -39.37
N SER A 15 -28.88 -8.35 -40.51
CA SER A 15 -27.44 -8.28 -40.86
C SER A 15 -26.96 -6.84 -41.11
N LEU A 16 -27.79 -6.02 -41.77
CA LEU A 16 -27.43 -4.65 -42.17
C LEU A 16 -27.32 -3.67 -41.00
N VAL A 17 -28.08 -3.87 -39.93
CA VAL A 17 -28.04 -3.01 -38.74
C VAL A 17 -26.72 -3.22 -37.97
N LEU A 18 -26.29 -4.48 -37.83
CA LEU A 18 -25.11 -4.82 -37.03
C LEU A 18 -23.80 -4.26 -37.61
N SER A 19 -23.62 -4.28 -38.93
CA SER A 19 -22.45 -3.69 -39.59
C SER A 19 -22.34 -2.17 -39.39
N SER A 20 -23.48 -1.46 -39.33
CA SER A 20 -23.48 0.00 -39.15
C SER A 20 -23.12 0.45 -37.72
N ALA A 21 -23.35 -0.41 -36.72
CA ALA A 21 -22.97 -0.16 -35.34
C ALA A 21 -21.47 -0.42 -35.09
N LEU A 22 -20.90 -1.44 -35.74
CA LEU A 22 -19.49 -1.81 -35.57
C LEU A 22 -18.50 -0.83 -36.22
N SER A 23 -18.87 -0.08 -37.27
CA SER A 23 -17.98 0.96 -37.83
C SER A 23 -17.87 2.17 -36.89
N LYS A 24 -19.00 2.66 -36.37
CA LYS A 24 -19.04 3.84 -35.47
C LYS A 24 -18.33 3.63 -34.13
N PHE A 25 -18.30 2.40 -33.62
CA PHE A 25 -17.53 2.10 -32.40
C PHE A 25 -16.01 2.14 -32.64
N ARG A 26 -15.55 1.97 -33.89
CA ARG A 26 -14.14 1.89 -34.26
C ARG A 26 -13.47 3.26 -34.43
N GLU A 27 -14.25 4.29 -34.76
CA GLU A 27 -13.76 5.68 -34.85
C GLU A 27 -13.60 6.32 -33.47
N SER A 28 -14.42 5.93 -32.48
CA SER A 28 -14.42 6.53 -31.14
C SER A 28 -13.22 6.15 -30.25
N VAL A 29 -12.35 5.23 -30.70
CA VAL A 29 -11.14 4.78 -29.98
C VAL A 29 -9.89 5.56 -30.43
N ALA A 30 -9.99 6.40 -31.47
CA ALA A 30 -8.86 7.08 -32.10
C ALA A 30 -8.63 8.54 -31.64
N MET A 31 -9.01 8.91 -30.41
CA MET A 31 -8.71 10.23 -29.81
C MET A 31 -8.54 10.15 -28.28
N ALA A 32 -7.35 9.75 -27.81
CA ALA A 32 -6.88 10.02 -26.45
C ALA A 32 -5.35 10.22 -26.49
N SER A 33 -4.88 11.39 -26.08
CA SER A 33 -3.56 11.91 -26.45
C SER A 33 -2.39 11.31 -25.66
N ALA A 34 -1.23 11.28 -26.32
CA ALA A 34 0.06 11.13 -25.67
C ALA A 34 0.37 12.32 -24.74
N VAL A 35 1.09 12.04 -23.64
CA VAL A 35 1.89 12.99 -22.86
C VAL A 35 3.07 12.22 -22.25
N VAL A 36 4.23 12.34 -22.87
CA VAL A 36 5.51 11.87 -22.32
C VAL A 36 6.12 13.04 -21.53
N SER A 37 6.16 12.92 -20.20
CA SER A 37 6.86 13.89 -19.36
C SER A 37 8.34 13.57 -19.26
N THR A 38 9.17 14.39 -19.91
CA THR A 38 10.62 14.42 -19.69
C THR A 38 10.95 15.13 -18.39
N VAL A 39 11.54 14.43 -17.42
CA VAL A 39 12.02 15.05 -16.17
C VAL A 39 13.44 15.57 -16.38
N VAL A 40 13.63 16.89 -16.36
CA VAL A 40 14.94 17.54 -16.46
C VAL A 40 15.41 17.93 -15.06
N ALA A 41 16.65 17.57 -14.71
CA ALA A 41 17.24 17.91 -13.43
C ALA A 41 17.88 19.32 -13.44
N PRO A 42 17.73 20.12 -12.36
CA PRO A 42 18.49 21.35 -12.19
C PRO A 42 19.81 21.08 -11.44
N VAL A 43 20.93 21.50 -12.05
CA VAL A 43 22.22 21.70 -11.38
C VAL A 43 22.28 23.12 -10.84
N ALA A 44 22.78 23.31 -9.62
CA ALA A 44 23.18 24.62 -9.12
C ALA A 44 24.45 24.54 -8.27
N LEU A 45 25.48 25.28 -8.69
CA LEU A 45 26.54 25.81 -7.82
C LEU A 45 25.91 26.98 -7.03
N GLY A 46 26.38 27.45 -5.87
CA GLY A 46 27.56 27.14 -5.06
C GLY A 46 27.88 28.39 -4.22
N GLY A 47 28.24 28.24 -2.94
CA GLY A 47 28.53 29.39 -2.07
C GLY A 47 28.73 28.98 -0.61
N ALA A 48 29.77 29.50 0.04
CA ALA A 48 30.22 29.08 1.38
C ALA A 48 30.19 30.23 2.39
N SER A 49 29.97 29.93 3.69
CA SER A 49 30.68 30.62 4.79
C SER A 49 30.59 29.92 6.17
N SER A 50 31.76 29.71 6.78
CA SER A 50 32.13 29.88 8.20
C SER A 50 31.29 29.31 9.39
N CYS A 51 31.79 28.19 9.93
CA CYS A 51 32.08 27.84 11.35
C CYS A 51 31.13 28.15 12.53
N VAL A 52 30.67 27.06 13.19
CA VAL A 52 30.84 26.70 14.64
C VAL A 52 30.17 25.31 14.87
N GLY A 53 30.59 24.42 15.78
CA GLY A 53 31.80 24.41 16.64
C GLY A 53 31.64 23.54 17.92
N ALA A 54 31.68 22.20 17.81
CA ALA A 54 31.57 21.23 18.93
C ALA A 54 32.33 19.90 18.61
N PRO A 55 32.64 19.04 19.60
CA PRO A 55 33.93 18.34 19.62
C PRO A 55 34.04 16.99 18.88
N SER A 56 35.30 16.57 18.75
CA SER A 56 35.81 15.41 18.03
C SER A 56 35.59 14.07 18.71
N GLU A 57 35.21 13.05 17.92
CA GLU A 57 35.63 11.67 18.15
C GLU A 57 36.21 11.08 16.86
N SER A 58 37.53 10.86 16.82
CA SER A 58 38.26 10.58 15.58
C SER A 58 38.31 9.09 15.26
N SER A 59 37.29 8.56 14.59
CA SER A 59 37.38 7.25 13.94
C SER A 59 38.06 7.37 12.57
N SER A 60 39.36 7.05 12.53
CA SER A 60 40.17 7.08 11.31
C SER A 60 39.68 6.04 10.28
N VAL A 61 38.90 6.49 9.29
CA VAL A 61 38.60 5.69 8.09
C VAL A 61 39.79 5.73 7.14
N LYS A 62 40.48 4.59 6.98
CA LYS A 62 41.55 4.46 5.98
C LYS A 62 40.95 4.49 4.59
N ALA A 63 41.51 5.32 3.71
CA ALA A 63 41.06 5.44 2.32
C ALA A 63 41.15 4.09 1.58
N PHE A 64 40.12 3.79 0.79
CA PHE A 64 40.12 2.64 -0.12
C PHE A 64 41.07 2.91 -1.30
N SER A 65 42.30 2.44 -1.18
CA SER A 65 43.28 2.40 -2.26
C SER A 65 42.80 1.42 -3.34
N GLY A 66 42.28 1.95 -4.45
CA GLY A 66 41.58 1.17 -5.48
C GLY A 66 42.43 0.09 -6.17
N LEU A 67 41.72 -0.84 -6.83
CA LEU A 67 42.32 -1.92 -7.64
C LEU A 67 43.32 -1.35 -8.65
N LYS A 68 44.60 -1.66 -8.46
CA LYS A 68 45.59 -1.53 -9.54
C LYS A 68 45.53 -2.78 -10.39
N SER A 69 44.95 -2.68 -11.58
CA SER A 69 45.02 -3.73 -12.60
C SER A 69 46.46 -3.99 -12.98
N ALA A 70 46.98 -5.17 -12.62
CA ALA A 70 48.31 -5.63 -12.99
C ALA A 70 48.18 -7.02 -13.65
N THR A 71 48.00 -7.02 -14.97
CA THR A 71 48.20 -8.21 -15.80
C THR A 71 49.68 -8.57 -15.77
N LEU A 72 50.07 -9.65 -15.10
CA LEU A 72 51.38 -10.28 -15.28
C LEU A 72 51.35 -11.72 -14.75
N PHE A 73 51.43 -12.68 -15.67
CA PHE A 73 51.57 -14.10 -15.35
C PHE A 73 53.02 -14.37 -14.93
N SER A 74 53.23 -14.92 -13.72
CA SER A 74 54.47 -15.60 -13.34
C SER A 74 54.23 -16.53 -12.15
N GLY A 75 54.80 -17.73 -12.24
CA GLY A 75 54.48 -18.83 -11.35
C GLY A 75 54.99 -18.65 -9.92
N LYS A 76 54.06 -18.52 -8.97
CA LYS A 76 54.23 -18.95 -7.58
C LYS A 76 52.84 -19.25 -7.02
N THR A 77 52.68 -20.39 -6.34
CA THR A 77 51.42 -20.75 -5.67
C THR A 77 51.17 -19.78 -4.52
N GLN A 78 50.54 -18.65 -4.82
CA GLN A 78 50.05 -17.74 -3.80
C GLN A 78 48.93 -18.47 -3.06
N LYS A 79 49.20 -18.85 -1.81
CA LYS A 79 48.18 -19.34 -0.88
C LYS A 79 47.19 -18.19 -0.70
N LEU A 80 46.07 -18.26 -1.41
CA LEU A 80 44.96 -17.32 -1.27
C LEU A 80 44.56 -17.33 0.21
N SER A 81 44.98 -16.30 0.95
CA SER A 81 44.44 -16.03 2.27
C SER A 81 42.94 -15.89 2.07
N SER A 82 42.15 -16.75 2.71
CA SER A 82 40.70 -16.64 2.64
C SER A 82 40.32 -15.22 3.03
N VAL A 83 39.43 -14.61 2.25
CA VAL A 83 38.84 -13.33 2.64
C VAL A 83 37.95 -13.62 3.84
N GLN A 84 38.55 -13.62 5.03
CA GLN A 84 37.81 -13.60 6.27
C GLN A 84 37.05 -12.27 6.27
N ASN A 85 35.72 -12.34 6.40
CA ASN A 85 34.91 -11.19 6.78
C ASN A 85 35.29 -10.80 8.21
N GLY A 86 36.42 -10.09 8.33
CA GLY A 86 36.99 -9.61 9.58
C GLY A 86 36.09 -8.54 10.17
N SER A 87 35.69 -8.75 11.42
CA SER A 87 34.54 -8.11 12.08
C SER A 87 33.19 -8.45 11.41
N ARG A 88 32.23 -8.90 12.22
CA ARG A 88 30.82 -8.90 11.79
C ARG A 88 30.41 -7.45 11.60
N VAL A 89 30.17 -7.05 10.35
CA VAL A 89 29.74 -5.69 9.97
C VAL A 89 28.32 -5.45 10.50
N GLN A 90 28.21 -5.04 11.77
CA GLN A 90 26.96 -4.78 12.49
C GLN A 90 26.13 -3.61 11.89
N CYS A 91 26.68 -2.85 10.93
CA CYS A 91 25.94 -1.78 10.26
C CYS A 91 25.00 -2.24 9.15
N MET A 92 24.99 -3.54 8.79
CA MET A 92 24.01 -4.11 7.86
C MET A 92 23.05 -5.03 8.61
N GLN A 93 21.81 -4.58 8.78
CA GLN A 93 20.71 -5.38 9.31
C GLN A 93 19.86 -5.94 8.17
N VAL A 94 19.40 -7.19 8.32
CA VAL A 94 18.49 -7.84 7.38
C VAL A 94 17.08 -7.80 7.96
N TRP A 95 16.10 -7.35 7.17
CA TRP A 95 14.70 -7.37 7.57
C TRP A 95 14.19 -8.81 7.73
N ASN A 96 13.57 -9.12 8.87
CA ASN A 96 13.00 -10.45 9.12
C ASN A 96 11.71 -10.65 8.29
N PRO A 97 11.65 -11.65 7.38
CA PRO A 97 10.46 -11.91 6.58
C PRO A 97 9.36 -12.70 7.32
N ILE A 98 9.65 -13.25 8.51
CA ILE A 98 8.76 -14.18 9.22
C ILE A 98 8.05 -13.50 10.39
N GLY A 99 6.72 -13.69 10.49
CA GLY A 99 5.94 -13.30 11.67
C GLY A 99 5.75 -11.79 11.85
N GLN A 100 5.80 -11.00 10.77
CA GLN A 100 5.66 -9.54 10.79
C GLN A 100 4.61 -9.02 9.78
N PRO A 101 3.35 -9.50 9.83
CA PRO A 101 2.28 -9.00 8.97
C PRO A 101 2.04 -7.50 9.17
N LYS A 102 1.71 -6.81 8.07
CA LYS A 102 1.46 -5.36 8.03
C LYS A 102 0.01 -5.09 7.66
N PHE A 103 -0.48 -3.95 8.13
CA PHE A 103 -1.90 -3.57 8.17
C PHE A 103 -2.04 -2.13 7.67
N GLU A 104 -1.46 -1.85 6.51
CA GLU A 104 -1.42 -0.52 5.88
C GLU A 104 -0.87 0.58 6.82
N THR A 105 -1.51 1.75 6.85
CA THR A 105 -1.09 2.96 7.55
C THR A 105 -0.69 2.71 9.01
N PHE A 106 0.41 3.33 9.43
CA PHE A 106 1.02 3.21 10.76
C PHE A 106 1.48 1.80 11.20
N SER A 107 1.24 0.72 10.43
CA SER A 107 1.61 -0.64 10.85
C SER A 107 3.12 -0.97 10.88
N TYR A 108 3.95 -0.05 10.39
CA TYR A 108 5.42 -0.06 10.52
C TYR A 108 5.94 0.69 11.75
N LEU A 109 5.10 1.51 12.38
CA LEU A 109 5.44 2.22 13.62
C LEU A 109 5.32 1.27 14.83
N PRO A 110 5.91 1.62 15.99
CA PRO A 110 5.53 1.00 17.26
C PRO A 110 4.00 1.03 17.47
N PRO A 111 3.42 0.08 18.22
CA PRO A 111 2.00 0.11 18.57
C PRO A 111 1.61 1.46 19.16
N LEU A 112 0.54 2.06 18.64
CA LEU A 112 0.07 3.37 19.09
C LEU A 112 -0.47 3.26 20.52
N THR A 113 -0.15 4.25 21.36
CA THR A 113 -0.79 4.39 22.68
C THR A 113 -2.21 4.93 22.54
N ASP A 114 -3.06 4.72 23.55
CA ASP A 114 -4.44 5.24 23.54
C ASP A 114 -4.47 6.77 23.34
N ASP A 115 -3.52 7.53 23.90
CA ASP A 115 -3.36 8.98 23.66
C ASP A 115 -3.00 9.33 22.21
N GLN A 116 -2.24 8.47 21.53
CA GLN A 116 -1.90 8.65 20.12
C GLN A 116 -3.10 8.30 19.22
N ILE A 117 -3.86 7.27 19.58
CA ILE A 117 -5.11 6.89 18.90
C ILE A 117 -6.14 8.02 19.06
N ALA A 118 -6.30 8.59 20.26
CA ALA A 118 -7.14 9.76 20.52
C ALA A 118 -6.81 10.90 19.54
N LYS A 119 -5.53 11.28 19.43
CA LYS A 119 -5.07 12.34 18.51
C LYS A 119 -5.34 12.04 17.04
N GLN A 120 -5.28 10.79 16.60
CA GLN A 120 -5.67 10.42 15.23
C GLN A 120 -7.18 10.52 15.01
N VAL A 121 -7.99 10.19 16.01
CA VAL A 121 -9.46 10.36 15.99
C VAL A 121 -9.84 11.85 16.05
N ASP A 122 -9.19 12.66 16.88
CA ASP A 122 -9.38 14.12 16.93
C ASP A 122 -9.08 14.74 15.56
N TYR A 123 -8.02 14.29 14.88
CA TYR A 123 -7.73 14.69 13.51
C TYR A 123 -8.86 14.29 12.53
N MET A 124 -9.41 13.07 12.62
CA MET A 124 -10.58 12.67 11.81
C MET A 124 -11.78 13.62 12.05
N ILE A 125 -12.10 13.90 13.31
CA ILE A 125 -13.21 14.80 13.69
C ILE A 125 -12.99 16.22 13.15
N GLN A 126 -11.77 16.77 13.29
CA GLN A 126 -11.40 18.08 12.74
C GLN A 126 -11.52 18.13 11.21
N GLN A 127 -11.22 17.04 10.51
CA GLN A 127 -11.40 16.93 9.06
C GLN A 127 -12.85 16.62 8.64
N ASN A 128 -13.81 16.61 9.58
CA ASN A 128 -15.22 16.25 9.37
C ASN A 128 -15.40 14.83 8.80
N LEU A 129 -14.48 13.91 9.12
CA LEU A 129 -14.58 12.50 8.79
C LEU A 129 -15.40 11.77 9.86
N ILE A 130 -16.15 10.75 9.44
CA ILE A 130 -16.96 9.92 10.33
C ILE A 130 -16.12 8.71 10.73
N PRO A 131 -15.73 8.56 12.02
CA PRO A 131 -14.97 7.41 12.47
C PRO A 131 -15.85 6.17 12.53
N CYS A 132 -15.27 5.01 12.21
CA CYS A 132 -15.91 3.70 12.26
C CYS A 132 -14.89 2.66 12.73
N ILE A 133 -15.34 1.64 13.46
CA ILE A 133 -14.49 0.56 13.95
C ILE A 133 -14.80 -0.70 13.15
N GLU A 134 -13.77 -1.46 12.80
CA GLU A 134 -13.90 -2.79 12.20
C GLU A 134 -12.97 -3.79 12.89
N PHE A 135 -13.38 -5.05 12.92
CA PHE A 135 -12.62 -6.15 13.52
C PHE A 135 -12.68 -7.41 12.66
N ASP A 136 -11.66 -8.25 12.80
CA ASP A 136 -11.54 -9.50 12.04
C ASP A 136 -10.72 -10.56 12.79
N THR A 137 -10.93 -11.85 12.45
CA THR A 137 -10.28 -13.02 13.03
C THR A 137 -9.17 -13.62 12.15
N VAL A 138 -8.89 -13.04 10.98
CA VAL A 138 -7.88 -13.55 10.02
C VAL A 138 -6.76 -12.56 9.77
N GLY A 139 -7.07 -11.25 9.74
CA GLY A 139 -6.11 -10.16 9.64
C GLY A 139 -5.28 -10.14 8.35
N SER A 140 -5.69 -10.86 7.30
CA SER A 140 -4.89 -11.00 6.08
C SER A 140 -5.75 -11.15 4.82
N VAL A 141 -5.18 -10.70 3.70
CA VAL A 141 -5.80 -10.73 2.37
C VAL A 141 -5.49 -12.06 1.69
N SER A 142 -6.50 -12.70 1.08
CA SER A 142 -6.37 -13.98 0.39
C SER A 142 -7.02 -13.95 -1.00
N ARG A 143 -6.97 -15.07 -1.73
CA ARG A 143 -7.57 -15.24 -3.07
C ARG A 143 -8.15 -16.65 -3.21
N THR A 144 -9.15 -16.96 -2.38
CA THR A 144 -9.80 -18.28 -2.33
C THR A 144 -10.99 -18.37 -3.28
N ASN A 145 -11.73 -17.27 -3.48
CA ASN A 145 -13.02 -17.32 -4.16
C ASN A 145 -12.93 -17.10 -5.68
N PHE A 146 -11.92 -16.34 -6.16
CA PHE A 146 -11.76 -16.09 -7.59
C PHE A 146 -10.30 -15.85 -8.01
N SER A 147 -9.81 -16.74 -8.88
CA SER A 147 -8.42 -16.74 -9.40
C SER A 147 -8.33 -16.87 -10.93
N GLY A 148 -9.47 -16.87 -11.64
CA GLY A 148 -9.54 -17.06 -13.09
C GLY A 148 -9.06 -15.86 -13.92
N ALA A 149 -9.20 -15.98 -15.23
CA ALA A 149 -9.00 -14.85 -16.15
C ALA A 149 -9.95 -13.70 -15.80
N GLY A 150 -9.43 -12.46 -15.77
CA GLY A 150 -10.18 -11.29 -15.31
C GLY A 150 -10.15 -11.06 -13.78
N SER A 151 -9.49 -11.89 -12.98
CA SER A 151 -9.37 -11.70 -11.52
C SER A 151 -8.49 -10.53 -11.05
N SER A 152 -8.06 -9.64 -11.95
CA SER A 152 -7.25 -8.47 -11.60
C SER A 152 -8.01 -7.54 -10.64
N GLY A 153 -7.37 -7.13 -9.56
CA GLY A 153 -8.01 -6.31 -8.51
C GLY A 153 -8.98 -7.07 -7.59
N TYR A 154 -9.20 -8.38 -7.80
CA TYR A 154 -10.01 -9.21 -6.89
C TYR A 154 -9.14 -9.89 -5.82
N TYR A 155 -9.50 -9.61 -4.57
CA TYR A 155 -8.93 -10.21 -3.36
C TYR A 155 -10.00 -10.36 -2.28
N ASP A 156 -9.89 -11.45 -1.52
CA ASP A 156 -10.67 -11.79 -0.33
C ASP A 156 -10.03 -11.19 0.93
N GLY A 157 -10.78 -11.04 2.04
CA GLY A 157 -10.23 -10.51 3.31
C GLY A 157 -9.95 -9.00 3.36
N ARG A 158 -10.34 -8.22 2.32
CA ARG A 158 -10.26 -6.74 2.32
C ARG A 158 -11.26 -6.10 3.29
N TYR A 159 -12.49 -6.59 3.27
CA TYR A 159 -13.57 -6.17 4.16
C TYR A 159 -13.47 -6.92 5.48
N TRP A 160 -13.61 -6.19 6.58
CA TRP A 160 -13.65 -6.73 7.94
C TRP A 160 -15.07 -6.57 8.50
N THR A 161 -15.36 -7.14 9.67
CA THR A 161 -16.68 -7.01 10.29
C THR A 161 -16.82 -5.63 10.93
N MET A 162 -17.88 -4.90 10.59
CA MET A 162 -18.16 -3.60 11.18
C MET A 162 -18.58 -3.76 12.66
N TRP A 163 -17.98 -2.95 13.54
CA TRP A 163 -18.39 -2.85 14.93
C TRP A 163 -19.48 -1.78 15.06
N LYS A 164 -20.68 -2.20 15.49
CA LYS A 164 -21.88 -1.35 15.61
C LYS A 164 -22.16 -0.60 14.29
N LEU A 165 -21.98 0.73 14.27
CA LEU A 165 -22.21 1.61 13.11
C LEU A 165 -21.15 2.73 13.09
N PRO A 166 -20.93 3.40 11.95
CA PRO A 166 -20.12 4.61 11.91
C PRO A 166 -20.66 5.66 12.89
N MET A 167 -19.78 6.33 13.63
CA MET A 167 -20.14 7.21 14.74
C MET A 167 -20.51 8.60 14.22
N PHE A 168 -21.66 8.70 13.56
CA PHE A 168 -22.20 9.94 13.01
C PHE A 168 -22.36 11.01 14.10
N GLY A 169 -21.84 12.22 13.84
CA GLY A 169 -21.90 13.32 14.80
C GLY A 169 -20.98 13.18 16.02
N CYS A 170 -20.01 12.25 15.99
CA CYS A 170 -18.99 12.15 17.04
C CYS A 170 -18.15 13.44 17.13
N THR A 171 -18.11 14.05 18.30
CA THR A 171 -17.34 15.28 18.60
C THR A 171 -16.19 15.06 19.60
N ASP A 172 -16.06 13.85 20.13
CA ASP A 172 -15.13 13.51 21.22
C ASP A 172 -14.51 12.13 20.99
N SER A 173 -13.18 12.09 20.88
CA SER A 173 -12.41 10.86 20.68
C SER A 173 -12.51 9.87 21.85
N SER A 174 -12.88 10.31 23.07
CA SER A 174 -13.09 9.42 24.22
C SER A 174 -14.22 8.40 23.96
N GLN A 175 -15.21 8.75 23.14
CA GLN A 175 -16.30 7.85 22.75
C GLN A 175 -15.77 6.73 21.86
N VAL A 176 -14.94 7.06 20.87
CA VAL A 176 -14.33 6.08 19.96
C VAL A 176 -13.38 5.14 20.73
N LEU A 177 -12.58 5.69 21.65
CA LEU A 177 -11.74 4.87 22.53
C LEU A 177 -12.54 3.89 23.38
N ARG A 178 -13.68 4.32 23.96
CA ARG A 178 -14.56 3.45 24.76
C ARG A 178 -15.09 2.29 23.94
N GLU A 179 -15.52 2.56 22.72
CA GLU A 179 -16.00 1.55 21.76
C GLU A 179 -14.89 0.57 21.33
N ILE A 180 -13.65 1.05 21.16
CA ILE A 180 -12.47 0.19 20.90
C ILE A 180 -12.22 -0.75 22.08
N GLN A 181 -12.28 -0.27 23.32
CA GLN A 181 -12.09 -1.12 24.51
C GLN A 181 -13.25 -2.12 24.67
N GLU A 182 -14.50 -1.72 24.40
CA GLU A 182 -15.65 -2.64 24.40
C GLU A 182 -15.46 -3.75 23.35
N CYS A 183 -15.12 -3.41 22.12
CA CYS A 183 -14.81 -4.36 21.04
C CYS A 183 -13.68 -5.34 21.45
N LYS A 184 -12.58 -4.84 22.01
CA LYS A 184 -11.46 -5.66 22.50
C LYS A 184 -11.86 -6.59 23.66
N SER A 185 -12.76 -6.16 24.53
CA SER A 185 -13.24 -6.97 25.66
C SER A 185 -14.17 -8.11 25.23
N GLN A 186 -15.00 -7.90 24.19
CA GLN A 186 -15.87 -8.93 23.63
C GLN A 186 -15.10 -9.89 22.71
N PHE A 187 -14.12 -9.37 21.96
CA PHE A 187 -13.37 -10.11 20.94
C PHE A 187 -11.85 -9.98 21.13
N PRO A 188 -11.27 -10.55 22.21
CA PRO A 188 -9.84 -10.39 22.54
C PRO A 188 -8.88 -11.06 21.56
N SER A 189 -9.36 -12.02 20.75
CA SER A 189 -8.59 -12.72 19.72
C SER A 189 -8.69 -12.08 18.32
N CYS A 190 -9.29 -10.89 18.19
CA CYS A 190 -9.46 -10.22 16.91
C CYS A 190 -8.45 -9.08 16.71
N TRP A 191 -8.11 -8.83 15.44
CA TRP A 191 -7.54 -7.56 15.01
C TRP A 191 -8.64 -6.50 15.03
N VAL A 192 -8.29 -5.27 15.43
CA VAL A 192 -9.24 -4.14 15.45
C VAL A 192 -8.59 -2.94 14.75
N ARG A 193 -9.31 -2.29 13.83
CA ARG A 193 -8.90 -1.10 13.10
C ARG A 193 -9.94 0.01 13.19
N VAL A 194 -9.48 1.25 13.09
CA VAL A 194 -10.34 2.44 12.97
C VAL A 194 -10.24 2.96 11.55
N LEU A 195 -11.38 3.25 10.95
CA LEU A 195 -11.55 3.85 9.62
C LEU A 195 -12.14 5.26 9.74
N GLY A 196 -11.90 6.10 8.74
CA GLY A 196 -12.54 7.41 8.59
C GLY A 196 -13.17 7.58 7.20
N PHE A 197 -14.46 7.92 7.18
CA PHE A 197 -15.24 8.11 5.95
C PHE A 197 -15.51 9.60 5.68
N ASP A 198 -15.37 10.03 4.42
CA ASP A 198 -15.73 11.37 3.94
C ASP A 198 -17.08 11.29 3.20
N SER A 199 -18.12 11.89 3.79
CA SER A 199 -19.47 11.90 3.23
C SER A 199 -19.61 12.77 1.99
N LYS A 200 -18.73 13.76 1.79
CA LYS A 200 -18.73 14.66 0.63
C LYS A 200 -18.07 14.01 -0.58
N LYS A 201 -16.93 13.32 -0.36
CA LYS A 201 -16.23 12.55 -1.40
C LYS A 201 -16.78 11.14 -1.61
N GLN A 202 -17.65 10.66 -0.70
CA GLN A 202 -18.27 9.33 -0.74
C GLN A 202 -17.25 8.17 -0.73
N VAL A 203 -16.17 8.32 0.04
CA VAL A 203 -15.07 7.34 0.12
C VAL A 203 -14.56 7.16 1.55
N GLN A 204 -13.98 5.99 1.81
CA GLN A 204 -13.08 5.76 2.93
C GLN A 204 -11.76 6.51 2.65
N ILE A 205 -11.37 7.43 3.53
CA ILE A 205 -10.16 8.27 3.37
C ILE A 205 -8.96 7.69 4.12
N CYS A 206 -9.19 7.12 5.29
CA CYS A 206 -8.12 6.64 6.15
C CYS A 206 -8.53 5.36 6.89
N GLY A 207 -7.52 4.60 7.30
CA GLY A 207 -7.65 3.39 8.10
C GLY A 207 -6.32 3.04 8.75
N PHE A 208 -6.34 2.69 10.04
CA PHE A 208 -5.17 2.25 10.79
C PHE A 208 -5.54 1.23 11.88
N LEU A 209 -4.58 0.34 12.20
CA LEU A 209 -4.77 -0.70 13.20
C LEU A 209 -4.63 -0.14 14.63
N VAL A 210 -5.55 -0.51 15.52
CA VAL A 210 -5.55 -0.11 16.95
C VAL A 210 -5.32 -1.29 17.90
N SER A 211 -5.70 -2.51 17.53
CA SER A 211 -5.45 -3.71 18.33
C SER A 211 -4.93 -4.87 17.47
N ARG A 212 -4.02 -5.64 18.07
CA ARG A 212 -3.58 -6.96 17.58
C ARG A 212 -4.05 -8.00 18.59
N PRO A 213 -4.36 -9.24 18.18
CA PRO A 213 -4.50 -10.35 19.11
C PRO A 213 -3.18 -10.61 19.83
N ASN A 214 -3.27 -11.13 21.07
CA ASN A 214 -2.14 -11.56 21.89
C ASN A 214 -1.65 -12.96 21.50
#